data_AF-X0WNW2-F1
#
_entry.id   AF-X0WNW2-F1
#
_cell.length_a   1.000
_cell.length_b   1.000
_cell.length_c   1.000
_cell.angle_alpha   90.00
_cell.angle_beta   90.00
_cell.angle_gamma   90.00
#
_symmetry.space_group_name_H-M   'P 1'
#
loop_
_entity.id
_entity.type
_entity.pdbx_description
1 polymer ?
#
loop_
_entity_poly.entity_id
_entity_poly.type
_entity_poly.pdbx_seq_one_letter_code
_entity_poly.pdbx_strand_id
1 'polypeptide(L)' 'MDRLNVQLNRLQLANPILVASGTFGYAREMQAFSRFDRLGGV' A
#
# COMPACT_ATOMS: atom_id res chain seq x y z
N MET A 1 3.08 17.24 11.33
CA MET A 1 3.35 16.00 10.57
C MET A 1 2.19 15.07 10.84
N ASP A 2 1.38 14.78 9.83
CA ASP A 2 0.19 13.95 10.00
C ASP A 2 0.58 12.49 10.21
N ARG A 3 0.04 11.87 11.26
CA ARG A 3 0.28 10.46 11.59
C ARG A 3 -0.68 9.60 10.78
N LEU A 4 -0.16 8.99 9.71
CA LEU A 4 -0.94 8.11 8.84
C LEU A 4 -0.81 6.61 9.18
N ASN A 5 0.11 6.21 10.07
CA ASN A 5 0.22 4.80 10.44
C ASN A 5 -1.08 4.27 11.05
N VAL A 6 -1.41 3.01 10.74
CA VAL A 6 -2.63 2.36 11.23
C VAL A 6 -2.35 0.92 11.66
N GLN A 7 -3.10 0.44 12.64
CA GLN A 7 -3.09 -0.94 13.08
C GLN A 7 -4.46 -1.59 12.79
N LEU A 8 -4.46 -2.66 11.99
CA LEU A 8 -5.61 -3.49 11.67
C LEU A 8 -5.43 -4.85 12.33
N ASN A 9 -5.96 -5.01 13.55
CA ASN A 9 -5.73 -6.19 14.38
C ASN A 9 -4.22 -6.45 14.58
N ARG A 10 -3.66 -7.49 13.94
CA ARG A 10 -2.24 -7.86 14.00
C ARG A 10 -1.39 -7.22 12.90
N LEU A 11 -2.00 -6.56 11.94
CA LEU A 11 -1.34 -5.94 10.79
C LEU A 11 -1.01 -4.48 11.11
N GLN A 12 0.25 -4.11 10.97
CA GLN A 12 0.72 -2.73 11.09
C GLN A 12 1.05 -2.21 9.70
N LEU A 13 0.43 -1.09 9.30
CA LEU A 13 0.65 -0.45 8.00
C LEU A 13 1.26 0.94 8.19
N ALA A 14 2.20 1.28 7.32
CA ALA A 14 2.80 2.62 7.31
C ALA A 14 1.76 3.73 7.01
N ASN A 15 0.70 3.39 6.27
CA ASN A 15 -0.44 4.23 5.96
C ASN A 15 -1.66 3.38 5.52
N PRO A 16 -2.89 3.92 5.48
CA PRO A 16 -4.10 3.14 5.14
C PRO A 16 -4.34 2.97 3.64
N ILE A 17 -3.37 3.31 2.77
CA ILE A 17 -3.53 3.19 1.32
C ILE A 17 -3.11 1.79 0.87
N LEU A 18 -4.08 1.03 0.36
CA LEU A 18 -3.93 -0.33 -0.13
C LEU A 18 -4.46 -0.41 -1.55
N VAL A 19 -3.87 -1.25 -2.39
CA VAL A 19 -4.43 -1.53 -3.72
C VAL A 19 -5.56 -2.55 -3.60
N ALA A 20 -6.61 -2.39 -4.40
CA ALA A 20 -7.70 -3.35 -4.44
C ALA A 20 -7.33 -4.55 -5.34
N SER A 21 -7.90 -5.71 -5.05
CA SER A 21 -7.70 -6.93 -5.85
C SER A 21 -8.01 -6.68 -7.32
N GLY A 22 -7.12 -7.14 -8.21
CA GLY A 22 -7.27 -7.00 -9.66
C GLY A 22 -6.92 -5.61 -10.22
N THR A 23 -6.53 -4.64 -9.40
CA THR A 23 -6.22 -3.27 -9.88
C THR A 23 -4.74 -3.05 -10.20
N PHE A 24 -3.84 -3.82 -9.62
CA PHE A 24 -2.37 -3.70 -9.79
C PHE A 24 -1.72 -4.98 -10.36
N GLY A 25 -2.50 -6.00 -10.75
CA GLY A 25 -1.96 -7.30 -11.17
C GLY A 25 -1.08 -7.92 -10.07
N TYR A 26 0.10 -8.39 -10.45
CA TYR A 26 1.15 -8.82 -9.50
C TYR A 26 2.14 -7.69 -9.17
N ALA A 27 1.69 -6.45 -9.26
CA ALA A 27 2.45 -5.21 -9.09
C ALA A 27 3.54 -4.95 -10.15
N ARG A 28 3.86 -5.90 -11.03
CA ARG A 28 4.99 -5.79 -11.97
C ARG A 28 4.79 -4.67 -12.99
N GLU A 29 3.59 -4.56 -13.53
CA GLU A 29 3.21 -3.60 -14.56
C GLU A 29 3.17 -2.17 -13.99
N MET A 30 2.89 -2.03 -12.69
CA MET A 30 2.77 -0.74 -12.01
C MET A 30 4.10 -0.20 -11.46
N GLN A 31 5.19 -0.97 -11.54
CA GLN A 31 6.52 -0.56 -11.06
C GLN A 31 7.02 0.74 -11.71
N ALA A 32 6.62 1.00 -12.97
CA ALA A 32 6.99 2.21 -13.69
C ALA A 32 6.20 3.46 -13.25
N PHE A 33 5.05 3.27 -12.58
CA PHE A 33 4.07 4.33 -12.33
C PHE A 33 3.84 4.62 -10.85
N SER A 34 4.21 3.70 -9.95
CA SER A 34 3.97 3.86 -8.51
C SER A 34 5.16 3.38 -7.67
N ARG A 35 5.37 4.08 -6.57
CA ARG A 35 6.38 3.78 -5.55
C ARG A 35 5.77 2.92 -4.46
N PHE A 36 5.95 1.61 -4.55
CA PHE A 36 5.33 0.66 -3.62
C PHE A 36 5.82 0.81 -2.18
N ASP A 37 7.04 1.32 -1.97
CA ASP A 37 7.59 1.65 -0.65
C ASP A 37 6.78 2.74 0.08
N ARG A 38 5.90 3.46 -0.63
CA ARG A 38 5.02 4.49 -0.06
C ARG A 38 3.60 4.00 0.21
N LEU A 39 3.24 2.79 -0.21
CA LEU A 39 1.90 2.23 0.04
C LEU A 39 1.88 1.52 1.40
N GLY A 40 0.68 1.40 1.98
CA GLY A 40 0.45 0.55 3.15
C GLY A 40 0.56 -0.93 2.78
N GLY A 41 0.11 -1.30 1.59
CA GLY A 41 0.24 -2.65 1.05
C GLY A 41 -0.16 -2.75 -0.42
N VAL A 42 0.23 -3.86 -1.03
CA VAL A 42 0.01 -4.24 -2.43
C VAL A 42 -0.64 -5.62 -2.48
#